data_AF-A0A1E9AE94-F1
#
_entry.id   AF-A0A1E9AE94-F1
#
_cell.length_a   1.000
_cell.length_b   1.000
_cell.length_c   1.000
_cell.angle_alpha   90.00
_cell.angle_beta   90.00
_cell.angle_gamma   90.00
#
_symmetry.space_group_name_H-M   'P 1'
#
loop_
_entity.id
_entity.type
_entity.pdbx_description
1 polymer ?
#
loop_
_entity_poly.entity_id
_entity_poly.type
_entity_poly.pdbx_seq_one_letter_code
_entity_poly.pdbx_strand_id
1 'polypeptide(L)'
;MAIKNKFDYKYRIGMRAIKTALAVVIGLYISYLLNLNSPIFVSIAAVSSMKPSMSESLSDMKKRLFTCVFGVILGYISSKISVPNLVEPLIAGLGILITIYILSVIKMRDMAQLSCIVFVASFCSDSNKALYAVNRILGTVIGVVVGVLVNYYISSPNIGEDFIAVSKKCYQSANRVLREIIYDKRANLSDFNENLSNANTLYKLLEKEIKTPFHHDHSLDKETKIVSLLESISVRLEVINNMNANYLSEKISEDVNSRYNLDEPSSHNLTEVDSVYNYHIEYILRYMDELKELVEE
;
A
#
# COMPACT_ATOMS: atom_id res chain seq x y z
N MET A 1 -1.35 21.81 24.17
CA MET A 1 -1.42 20.48 23.51
C MET A 1 -0.84 19.46 24.49
N ALA A 2 -1.68 18.86 25.33
CA ALA A 2 -1.23 17.90 26.34
C ALA A 2 -1.18 16.50 25.70
N ILE A 3 0.03 15.94 25.57
CA ILE A 3 0.22 14.53 25.22
C ILE A 3 -0.27 13.71 26.42
N LYS A 4 -1.54 13.33 26.39
CA LYS A 4 -2.15 12.47 27.39
C LYS A 4 -1.61 11.05 27.16
N ASN A 5 -0.56 10.69 27.89
CA ASN A 5 0.03 9.36 27.90
C ASN A 5 -0.99 8.33 28.39
N LYS A 6 -1.74 7.75 27.47
CA LYS A 6 -2.46 6.50 27.68
C LYS A 6 -1.53 5.40 27.15
N PHE A 7 -0.57 4.98 27.97
CA PHE A 7 0.23 3.80 27.64
C PHE A 7 -0.71 2.60 27.66
N ASP A 8 -1.05 2.09 26.48
CA ASP A 8 -1.88 0.90 26.32
C ASP A 8 -1.00 -0.34 26.51
N TYR A 9 -0.98 -0.88 27.73
CA TYR A 9 -0.23 -2.08 28.09
C TYR A 9 -0.69 -3.35 27.34
N LYS A 10 -1.76 -3.28 26.54
CA LYS A 10 -2.22 -4.38 25.68
C LYS A 10 -1.54 -4.38 24.30
N TYR A 11 -0.62 -3.44 24.03
CA TYR A 11 0.09 -3.38 22.77
C TYR A 11 0.92 -4.66 22.52
N ARG A 12 0.51 -5.43 21.51
CA ARG A 12 1.23 -6.62 21.06
C ARG A 12 2.20 -6.23 19.96
N ILE A 13 3.46 -6.66 20.07
CA ILE A 13 4.46 -6.49 19.02
C ILE A 13 4.00 -7.27 17.80
N GLY A 14 3.71 -6.57 16.70
CA GLY A 14 3.31 -7.20 15.44
C GLY A 14 4.45 -7.95 14.77
N MET A 15 4.11 -8.97 13.97
CA MET A 15 5.09 -9.79 13.24
C MET A 15 6.05 -8.97 12.37
N ARG A 16 5.60 -7.83 11.82
CA ARG A 16 6.45 -6.89 11.07
C ARG A 16 7.63 -6.40 11.90
N ALA A 17 7.40 -6.05 13.17
CA ALA A 17 8.46 -5.58 14.06
C ALA A 17 9.46 -6.71 14.38
N ILE A 18 8.96 -7.93 14.63
CA ILE A 18 9.80 -9.10 14.91
C ILE A 18 10.72 -9.42 13.73
N LYS A 19 10.19 -9.49 12.50
CA LYS A 19 11.02 -9.75 11.31
C LYS A 19 11.99 -8.61 11.00
N THR A 20 11.59 -7.36 11.29
CA THR A 20 12.49 -6.20 11.17
C THR A 20 13.68 -6.34 12.13
N ALA A 21 13.43 -6.66 13.40
CA ALA A 21 14.48 -6.88 14.38
C ALA A 21 15.41 -8.04 13.97
N LEU A 22 14.84 -9.14 13.47
CA LEU A 22 15.63 -10.26 12.97
C LEU A 22 16.52 -9.87 11.77
N ALA A 23 16.01 -9.10 10.81
CA ALA A 23 16.81 -8.63 9.68
C ALA A 23 18.00 -7.77 10.12
N VAL A 24 17.81 -6.93 11.15
CA VAL A 24 18.90 -6.15 11.73
C VAL A 24 19.94 -7.05 12.38
N VAL A 25 19.50 -8.05 13.17
CA VAL A 25 20.41 -9.02 13.81
C VAL A 25 21.24 -9.75 12.77
N ILE A 26 20.61 -10.32 11.74
CA ILE A 26 21.30 -11.03 10.65
C ILE A 26 22.25 -10.08 9.91
N GLY A 27 21.79 -8.86 9.58
CA GLY A 27 22.60 -7.87 8.90
C GLY A 27 23.85 -7.46 9.68
N LEU A 28 23.71 -7.23 11.00
CA LEU A 28 24.84 -6.92 11.87
C LEU A 28 25.85 -8.07 11.94
N TYR A 29 25.40 -9.32 12.06
CA TYR A 29 26.32 -10.46 12.05
C TYR A 29 27.09 -10.57 10.73
N ILE A 30 26.43 -10.37 9.59
CA ILE A 30 27.10 -10.36 8.28
C ILE A 30 28.10 -9.19 8.20
N SER A 31 27.72 -8.02 8.72
CA SER A 31 28.61 -6.85 8.79
C SER A 31 29.88 -7.13 9.58
N TYR A 32 29.77 -7.83 10.71
CA TYR A 32 30.92 -8.21 11.53
C TYR A 32 31.79 -9.27 10.86
N LEU A 33 31.17 -10.26 10.21
CA LEU A 33 31.89 -11.30 9.47
C LEU A 33 32.73 -10.72 8.32
N LEU A 34 32.21 -9.70 7.65
CA LEU A 34 32.87 -9.00 6.55
C LEU A 34 33.79 -7.85 7.00
N ASN A 35 33.94 -7.63 8.31
CA ASN A 35 34.72 -6.53 8.90
C ASN A 35 34.38 -5.15 8.30
N LEU A 36 33.09 -4.87 8.08
CA LEU A 36 32.68 -3.56 7.57
C LEU A 36 32.86 -2.48 8.63
N ASN A 37 33.46 -1.36 8.24
CA ASN A 37 33.75 -0.25 9.15
C ASN A 37 32.49 0.54 9.57
N SER A 38 31.33 0.24 8.99
CA SER A 38 30.09 0.97 9.28
C SER A 38 28.85 0.06 9.32
N PRO A 39 28.70 -0.76 10.38
CA PRO A 39 27.56 -1.67 10.54
C PRO A 39 26.20 -0.96 10.59
N ILE A 40 26.19 0.32 11.00
CA ILE A 40 24.99 1.15 11.05
C ILE A 40 24.28 1.24 9.69
N PHE A 41 25.02 1.22 8.58
CA PHE A 41 24.45 1.30 7.24
C PHE A 41 23.72 0.01 6.85
N VAL A 42 24.22 -1.14 7.30
CA VAL A 42 23.54 -2.42 7.14
C VAL A 42 22.22 -2.41 7.89
N SER A 43 22.23 -1.97 9.16
CA SER A 43 21.02 -1.92 9.98
C SER A 43 19.96 -0.98 9.41
N ILE A 44 20.33 0.24 9.03
CA ILE A 44 19.38 1.21 8.44
C ILE A 44 18.77 0.64 7.15
N ALA A 45 19.59 0.02 6.30
CA ALA A 45 19.13 -0.59 5.07
C ALA A 45 18.20 -1.79 5.33
N ALA A 46 18.51 -2.65 6.30
CA ALA A 46 17.67 -3.79 6.68
C ALA A 46 16.31 -3.35 7.21
N VAL A 47 16.26 -2.35 8.11
CA VAL A 47 15.00 -1.82 8.65
C VAL A 47 14.15 -1.21 7.54
N SER A 48 14.77 -0.37 6.71
CA SER A 48 14.04 0.40 5.70
C SER A 48 13.56 -0.43 4.50
N SER A 49 14.06 -1.66 4.35
CA SER A 49 13.66 -2.60 3.28
C SER A 49 12.41 -3.42 3.62
N MET A 50 11.85 -3.25 4.82
CA MET A 50 10.61 -3.91 5.26
C MET A 50 9.38 -3.23 4.65
N LYS A 51 8.86 -3.81 3.56
CA LYS A 51 7.68 -3.32 2.83
C LYS A 51 6.47 -4.24 3.02
N PRO A 52 5.24 -3.71 2.81
CA PRO A 52 4.01 -4.49 2.97
C PRO A 52 3.73 -5.43 1.79
N SER A 53 4.56 -5.46 0.74
CA SER A 53 4.48 -6.46 -0.33
C SER A 53 5.88 -6.82 -0.86
N MET A 54 6.03 -7.99 -1.47
CA MET A 54 7.31 -8.39 -2.07
C MET A 54 7.62 -7.55 -3.32
N SER A 55 6.59 -7.24 -4.11
CA SER A 55 6.72 -6.40 -5.29
C SER A 55 7.26 -4.99 -4.93
N GLU A 56 6.75 -4.40 -3.85
CA GLU A 56 7.27 -3.14 -3.34
C GLU A 56 8.69 -3.28 -2.79
N SER A 57 8.97 -4.33 -2.01
CA SER A 57 10.33 -4.61 -1.50
C SER A 57 11.36 -4.67 -2.63
N LEU A 58 11.07 -5.36 -3.73
CA LEU A 58 11.97 -5.47 -4.88
C LEU A 58 12.11 -4.15 -5.65
N SER A 59 11.00 -3.43 -5.83
CA SER A 59 11.03 -2.11 -6.49
C SER A 59 11.83 -1.09 -5.68
N ASP A 60 11.67 -1.10 -4.36
CA ASP A 60 12.35 -0.22 -3.41
C ASP A 60 13.84 -0.58 -3.31
N MET A 61 14.19 -1.87 -3.32
CA MET A 61 15.57 -2.35 -3.42
C MET A 61 16.29 -1.73 -4.62
N LYS A 62 15.72 -1.84 -5.83
CA LYS A 62 16.33 -1.28 -7.05
C LYS A 62 16.55 0.23 -6.92
N LYS A 63 15.53 0.95 -6.47
CA LYS A 63 15.59 2.40 -6.25
C LYS A 63 16.67 2.78 -5.23
N ARG A 64 16.77 2.06 -4.11
CA ARG A 64 17.77 2.32 -3.05
C ARG A 64 19.19 2.08 -3.52
N LEU A 65 19.43 0.99 -4.24
CA LEU A 65 20.76 0.71 -4.78
C LEU A 65 21.20 1.82 -5.73
N PHE A 66 20.30 2.25 -6.62
CA PHE A 66 20.56 3.38 -7.51
C PHE A 66 20.82 4.68 -6.74
N THR A 67 19.94 5.08 -5.81
CA THR A 67 20.10 6.36 -5.10
C THR A 67 21.27 6.38 -4.14
N CYS A 68 21.63 5.24 -3.55
CA CYS A 68 22.82 5.11 -2.73
C CYS A 68 24.09 5.34 -3.56
N VAL A 69 24.22 4.64 -4.69
CA VAL A 69 25.37 4.81 -5.60
C VAL A 69 25.43 6.24 -6.12
N PHE A 70 24.30 6.79 -6.58
CA PHE A 70 24.22 8.16 -7.06
C PHE A 70 24.62 9.20 -6.00
N GLY A 71 24.03 9.11 -4.80
CA GLY A 71 24.34 10.03 -3.69
C GLY A 71 25.78 9.95 -3.24
N VAL A 72 26.37 8.74 -3.17
CA VAL A 72 27.78 8.54 -2.83
C VAL A 72 28.69 9.14 -3.89
N ILE A 73 28.44 8.88 -5.18
CA ILE A 73 29.27 9.41 -6.28
C ILE A 73 29.20 10.93 -6.30
N LEU A 74 28.00 11.51 -6.24
CA LEU A 74 27.82 12.95 -6.25
C LEU A 74 28.47 13.60 -5.02
N GLY A 75 28.27 13.02 -3.83
CA GLY A 75 28.89 13.50 -2.59
C GLY A 75 30.42 13.45 -2.66
N TYR A 76 30.96 12.35 -3.17
CA TYR A 76 32.41 12.19 -3.37
C TYR A 76 32.97 13.24 -4.34
N ILE A 77 32.34 13.44 -5.50
CA ILE A 77 32.77 14.42 -6.52
C ILE A 77 32.68 15.84 -5.96
N SER A 78 31.55 16.22 -5.34
CA SER A 78 31.38 17.54 -4.72
C SER A 78 32.42 17.80 -3.65
N SER A 79 32.82 16.77 -2.90
CA SER A 79 33.81 16.88 -1.83
C SER A 79 35.27 17.09 -2.32
N LYS A 80 35.52 16.91 -3.62
CA LYS A 80 36.83 17.17 -4.26
C LYS A 80 36.97 18.61 -4.74
N ILE A 81 35.89 19.40 -4.72
CA ILE A 81 35.93 20.80 -5.09
C ILE A 81 36.60 21.58 -3.97
N SER A 82 37.85 21.99 -4.19
CA SER A 82 38.59 22.80 -3.23
C SER A 82 38.05 24.23 -3.20
N VAL A 83 37.45 24.62 -2.07
CA VAL A 83 36.98 25.98 -1.80
C VAL A 83 37.36 26.42 -0.38
N PRO A 84 37.34 27.73 -0.08
CA PRO A 84 37.48 28.19 1.30
C PRO A 84 36.41 27.56 2.21
N ASN A 85 36.76 27.24 3.46
CA ASN A 85 35.86 26.59 4.43
C ASN A 85 34.51 27.33 4.61
N LEU A 86 34.50 28.66 4.45
CA LEU A 86 33.27 29.47 4.55
C LEU A 86 32.29 29.21 3.40
N VAL A 87 32.79 28.75 2.25
CA VAL A 87 32.03 28.49 1.02
C VAL A 87 31.65 27.01 0.88
N GLU A 88 32.33 26.11 1.61
CA GLU A 88 32.06 24.67 1.58
C GLU A 88 30.58 24.30 1.87
N PRO A 89 29.87 24.93 2.82
CA PRO A 89 28.44 24.69 3.02
C PRO A 89 27.56 25.05 1.81
N LEU A 90 27.98 26.03 1.00
CA LEU A 90 27.26 26.39 -0.23
C LEU A 90 27.35 25.27 -1.28
N ILE A 91 28.49 24.55 -1.34
CA ILE A 91 28.64 23.37 -2.21
C ILE A 91 27.70 22.26 -1.76
N ALA A 92 27.61 22.01 -0.44
CA ALA A 92 26.67 21.02 0.10
C ALA A 92 25.21 21.36 -0.28
N GLY A 93 24.81 22.63 -0.12
CA GLY A 93 23.48 23.11 -0.51
C GLY A 93 23.20 22.94 -2.01
N LEU A 94 24.16 23.32 -2.86
CA LEU A 94 24.05 23.14 -4.31
C LEU A 94 23.94 21.65 -4.69
N GLY A 95 24.73 20.78 -4.05
CA GLY A 95 24.68 19.34 -4.27
C GLY A 95 23.34 18.72 -3.88
N ILE A 96 22.70 19.19 -2.80
CA ILE A 96 21.33 18.81 -2.44
C ILE A 96 20.34 19.26 -3.52
N LEU A 97 20.42 20.49 -4.01
CA LEU A 97 19.54 20.97 -5.08
C LEU A 97 19.69 20.14 -6.35
N ILE A 98 20.93 19.83 -6.75
CA ILE A 98 21.23 18.96 -7.90
C ILE A 98 20.66 17.54 -7.67
N THR A 99 20.84 16.98 -6.47
CA THR A 99 20.30 15.67 -6.09
C THR A 99 18.79 15.63 -6.26
N ILE A 100 18.08 16.61 -5.69
CA ILE A 100 16.61 16.70 -5.75
C ILE A 100 16.15 16.88 -7.20
N TYR A 101 16.81 17.77 -7.96
CA TYR A 101 16.46 18.02 -9.36
C TYR A 101 16.59 16.74 -10.20
N ILE A 102 17.73 16.05 -10.14
CA ILE A 102 17.97 14.83 -10.91
C ILE A 102 16.94 13.75 -10.54
N LEU A 103 16.70 13.53 -9.24
CA LEU A 103 15.70 12.55 -8.79
C LEU A 103 14.27 12.91 -9.20
N SER A 104 13.95 14.20 -9.31
CA SER A 104 12.68 14.66 -9.83
C SER A 104 12.54 14.39 -11.33
N VAL A 105 13.59 14.62 -12.11
CA VAL A 105 13.62 14.36 -13.56
C VAL A 105 13.44 12.88 -13.86
N ILE A 106 14.09 11.99 -13.11
CA ILE A 106 13.96 10.52 -13.30
C ILE A 106 12.74 9.90 -12.59
N LYS A 107 11.82 10.73 -12.07
CA LYS A 107 10.59 10.29 -11.37
C LYS A 107 10.82 9.43 -10.12
N MET A 108 11.90 9.68 -9.37
CA MET A 108 12.24 9.02 -8.09
C MET A 108 12.19 10.00 -6.91
N ARG A 109 11.16 10.86 -6.87
CA ARG A 109 10.97 11.90 -5.85
C ARG A 109 10.84 11.33 -4.44
N ASP A 110 10.26 10.14 -4.32
CA ASP A 110 10.12 9.37 -3.07
C ASP A 110 11.47 9.04 -2.41
N MET A 111 12.55 9.03 -3.19
CA MET A 111 13.90 8.72 -2.71
C MET A 111 14.77 9.94 -2.44
N ALA A 112 14.25 11.15 -2.67
CA ALA A 112 15.01 12.40 -2.54
C ALA A 112 15.63 12.56 -1.16
N GLN A 113 14.83 12.37 -0.10
CA GLN A 113 15.30 12.50 1.28
C GLN A 113 16.45 11.52 1.59
N LEU A 114 16.30 10.25 1.20
CA LEU A 114 17.32 9.22 1.42
C LEU A 114 18.61 9.55 0.66
N SER A 115 18.50 9.95 -0.61
CA SER A 115 19.65 10.30 -1.44
C SER A 115 20.39 11.53 -0.92
N CYS A 116 19.67 12.54 -0.42
CA CYS A 116 20.29 13.71 0.19
C CYS A 116 21.05 13.34 1.46
N ILE A 117 20.52 12.44 2.31
CA ILE A 117 21.23 11.94 3.49
C ILE A 117 22.52 11.23 3.07
N VAL A 118 22.46 10.37 2.04
CA VAL A 118 23.63 9.67 1.51
C VAL A 118 24.66 10.66 0.95
N PHE A 119 24.21 11.65 0.17
CA PHE A 119 25.05 12.70 -0.39
C PHE A 119 25.80 13.47 0.70
N VAL A 120 25.07 14.02 1.68
CA VAL A 120 25.68 14.81 2.76
C VAL A 120 26.65 13.96 3.58
N ALA A 121 26.27 12.73 3.92
CA ALA A 121 27.13 11.84 4.69
C ALA A 121 28.42 11.46 3.92
N SER A 122 28.36 11.36 2.59
CA SER A 122 29.54 11.14 1.75
C SER A 122 30.38 12.42 1.54
N PHE A 123 29.74 13.58 1.47
CA PHE A 123 30.40 14.87 1.29
C PHE A 123 31.22 15.26 2.54
N CYS A 124 30.59 15.14 3.72
CA CYS A 124 31.17 15.48 5.02
C CYS A 124 32.00 14.36 5.67
N SER A 125 32.33 13.27 4.96
CA SER A 125 33.09 12.18 5.55
C SER A 125 34.55 12.59 5.82
N ASP A 126 34.96 12.56 7.10
CA ASP A 126 36.33 12.86 7.53
C ASP A 126 37.31 11.71 7.27
N SER A 127 36.79 10.49 7.12
CA SER A 127 37.58 9.31 6.77
C SER A 127 38.03 9.34 5.31
N ASN A 128 38.85 8.37 4.89
CA ASN A 128 39.15 8.20 3.47
C ASN A 128 37.83 8.06 2.69
N LYS A 129 37.46 9.11 1.96
CA LYS A 129 36.14 9.23 1.31
C LYS A 129 35.85 8.08 0.35
N ALA A 130 36.88 7.48 -0.26
CA ALA A 130 36.73 6.29 -1.09
C ALA A 130 36.42 5.03 -0.27
N LEU A 131 37.10 4.82 0.87
CA LEU A 131 36.78 3.73 1.79
C LEU A 131 35.39 3.89 2.39
N TYR A 132 34.99 5.11 2.73
CA TYR A 132 33.64 5.41 3.20
C TYR A 132 32.59 5.06 2.13
N ALA A 133 32.80 5.51 0.89
CA ALA A 133 31.92 5.25 -0.24
C ALA A 133 31.69 3.74 -0.43
N VAL A 134 32.77 2.95 -0.44
CA VAL A 134 32.69 1.48 -0.59
C VAL A 134 31.92 0.86 0.58
N ASN A 135 32.24 1.22 1.83
CA ASN A 135 31.54 0.70 3.01
C ASN A 135 30.05 1.08 3.02
N ARG A 136 29.71 2.28 2.56
CA ARG A 136 28.31 2.75 2.46
C ARG A 136 27.53 1.94 1.43
N ILE A 137 28.11 1.71 0.25
CA ILE A 137 27.48 0.92 -0.82
C ILE A 137 27.32 -0.53 -0.37
N LEU A 138 28.39 -1.18 0.10
CA LEU A 138 28.35 -2.57 0.56
C LEU A 138 27.36 -2.76 1.71
N GLY A 139 27.42 -1.87 2.71
CA GLY A 139 26.52 -1.94 3.85
C GLY A 139 25.05 -1.80 3.43
N THR A 140 24.76 -0.88 2.51
CA THR A 140 23.40 -0.73 1.97
C THR A 140 22.97 -1.96 1.19
N VAL A 141 23.82 -2.51 0.30
CA VAL A 141 23.51 -3.71 -0.47
C VAL A 141 23.19 -4.88 0.45
N ILE A 142 24.05 -5.16 1.43
CA ILE A 142 23.85 -6.26 2.38
C ILE A 142 22.57 -6.07 3.18
N GLY A 143 22.36 -4.87 3.74
CA GLY A 143 21.17 -4.60 4.53
C GLY A 143 19.88 -4.72 3.72
N VAL A 144 19.87 -4.21 2.47
CA VAL A 144 18.71 -4.34 1.60
C VAL A 144 18.45 -5.81 1.24
N VAL A 145 19.48 -6.56 0.86
CA VAL A 145 19.35 -7.99 0.50
C VAL A 145 18.83 -8.79 1.70
N VAL A 146 19.44 -8.64 2.88
CA VAL A 146 18.99 -9.32 4.10
C VAL A 146 17.56 -8.92 4.46
N GLY A 147 17.24 -7.62 4.37
CA GLY A 147 15.91 -7.11 4.64
C GLY A 147 14.85 -7.72 3.72
N VAL A 148 15.12 -7.80 2.42
CA VAL A 148 14.22 -8.43 1.44
C VAL A 148 14.07 -9.94 1.70
N LEU A 149 15.16 -10.66 1.96
CA LEU A 149 15.13 -12.09 2.23
C LEU A 149 14.33 -12.41 3.50
N VAL A 150 14.57 -11.67 4.57
CA VAL A 150 13.83 -11.82 5.83
C VAL A 150 12.37 -11.43 5.66
N ASN A 151 12.07 -10.38 4.87
CA ASN A 151 10.70 -9.99 4.57
C ASN A 151 9.92 -11.11 3.85
N TYR A 152 10.61 -11.87 3.01
CA TYR A 152 10.05 -12.99 2.26
C TYR A 152 9.88 -14.27 3.11
N TYR A 153 10.97 -14.77 3.71
CA TYR A 153 10.98 -16.11 4.32
C TYR A 153 10.27 -16.21 5.68
N ILE A 154 10.21 -15.13 6.47
CA ILE A 154 9.68 -15.22 7.85
C ILE A 154 8.17 -15.05 7.90
N SER A 155 7.65 -14.11 7.11
CA SER A 155 6.23 -13.82 7.02
C SER A 155 6.04 -12.97 5.78
N SER A 156 5.85 -13.64 4.65
CA SER A 156 5.41 -13.00 3.42
C SER A 156 4.12 -12.23 3.74
N PRO A 157 4.00 -10.95 3.37
CA PRO A 157 2.73 -10.24 3.50
C PRO A 157 1.64 -11.02 2.75
N ASN A 158 0.59 -11.44 3.45
CA ASN A 158 -0.51 -12.17 2.82
C ASN A 158 -1.54 -11.17 2.29
N ILE A 159 -1.21 -10.53 1.17
CA ILE A 159 -2.07 -9.51 0.54
C ILE A 159 -3.40 -10.12 0.10
N GLY A 160 -3.42 -11.41 -0.24
CA GLY A 160 -4.64 -12.13 -0.61
C GLY A 160 -5.64 -12.18 0.55
N GLU A 161 -5.19 -12.60 1.74
CA GLU A 161 -6.03 -12.59 2.95
C GLU A 161 -6.54 -11.19 3.30
N ASP A 162 -5.67 -10.18 3.25
CA ASP A 162 -6.06 -8.79 3.49
C ASP A 162 -7.10 -8.30 2.47
N PHE A 163 -6.92 -8.66 1.19
CA PHE A 163 -7.86 -8.33 0.11
C PHE A 163 -9.23 -8.97 0.33
N ILE A 164 -9.27 -10.27 0.68
CA ILE A 164 -10.53 -10.97 0.98
C ILE A 164 -11.21 -10.36 2.20
N ALA A 165 -10.45 -10.04 3.26
CA ALA A 165 -10.98 -9.42 4.47
C ALA A 165 -11.60 -8.04 4.19
N VAL A 166 -10.96 -7.21 3.35
CA VAL A 166 -11.51 -5.91 2.94
C VAL A 166 -12.70 -6.07 2.01
N SER A 167 -12.66 -7.03 1.07
CA SER A 167 -13.79 -7.34 0.18
C SER A 167 -15.03 -7.77 0.97
N LYS A 168 -14.84 -8.50 2.08
CA LYS A 168 -15.93 -8.85 3.01
C LYS A 168 -16.55 -7.62 3.68
N LYS A 169 -15.71 -6.65 4.08
CA LYS A 169 -16.19 -5.36 4.61
C LYS A 169 -16.93 -4.54 3.56
N CYS A 170 -16.50 -4.57 2.29
CA CYS A 170 -17.25 -3.97 1.18
C CYS A 170 -18.63 -4.62 1.03
N TYR A 171 -18.71 -5.94 1.04
CA TYR A 171 -19.99 -6.66 0.97
C TYR A 171 -20.94 -6.28 2.12
N GLN A 172 -20.41 -6.18 3.34
CA GLN A 172 -21.19 -5.80 4.52
C GLN A 172 -21.68 -4.34 4.44
N SER A 173 -20.81 -3.41 4.05
CA SER A 173 -21.18 -2.00 3.88
C SER A 173 -22.14 -1.78 2.70
N ALA A 174 -21.99 -2.52 1.60
CA ALA A 174 -22.93 -2.53 0.48
C ALA A 174 -24.33 -2.99 0.91
N ASN A 175 -24.44 -4.05 1.70
CA ASN A 175 -25.72 -4.50 2.28
C ASN A 175 -26.37 -3.42 3.14
N ARG A 176 -25.57 -2.75 3.99
CA ARG A 176 -26.06 -1.67 4.82
C ARG A 176 -26.58 -0.50 3.97
N VAL A 177 -25.78 -0.06 2.98
CA VAL A 177 -26.14 1.04 2.09
C VAL A 177 -27.39 0.71 1.27
N LEU A 178 -27.49 -0.48 0.67
CA LEU A 178 -28.68 -0.88 -0.08
C LEU A 178 -29.94 -0.84 0.78
N ARG A 179 -29.87 -1.40 2.00
CA ARG A 179 -30.97 -1.37 2.96
C ARG A 179 -31.37 0.06 3.34
N GLU A 180 -30.41 0.94 3.58
CA GLU A 180 -30.65 2.37 3.87
C GLU A 180 -31.30 3.09 2.68
N ILE A 181 -30.84 2.84 1.44
CA ILE A 181 -31.43 3.46 0.23
C ILE A 181 -32.87 3.00 0.03
N ILE A 182 -33.17 1.73 0.29
CA ILE A 182 -34.52 1.19 0.12
C ILE A 182 -35.48 1.82 1.15
N TYR A 183 -35.07 1.85 2.42
CA TYR A 183 -35.91 2.29 3.54
C TYR A 183 -35.98 3.82 3.71
N ASP A 184 -34.82 4.50 3.73
CA ASP A 184 -34.69 5.94 4.00
C ASP A 184 -34.57 6.78 2.72
N LYS A 185 -34.67 6.14 1.54
CA LYS A 185 -34.53 6.72 0.19
C LYS A 185 -33.15 7.36 -0.09
N ARG A 186 -32.28 7.48 0.91
CA ARG A 186 -30.90 7.98 0.80
C ARG A 186 -29.99 7.29 1.80
N ALA A 187 -28.74 7.11 1.42
CA ALA A 187 -27.70 6.56 2.28
C ALA A 187 -26.38 7.33 2.14
N ASN A 188 -25.54 7.19 3.17
CA ASN A 188 -24.16 7.67 3.12
C ASN A 188 -23.23 6.56 2.59
N LEU A 189 -22.66 6.79 1.40
CA LEU A 189 -21.77 5.85 0.72
C LEU A 189 -20.30 5.95 1.19
N SER A 190 -19.95 6.86 2.10
CA SER A 190 -18.53 7.14 2.44
C SER A 190 -17.76 5.91 2.92
N ASP A 191 -18.37 5.10 3.78
CA ASP A 191 -17.78 3.87 4.33
C ASP A 191 -17.62 2.79 3.25
N PHE A 192 -18.62 2.59 2.39
CA PHE A 192 -18.52 1.66 1.26
C PHE A 192 -17.42 2.10 0.28
N ASN A 193 -17.36 3.39 -0.06
CA ASN A 193 -16.37 3.95 -0.98
C ASN A 193 -14.94 3.87 -0.43
N GLU A 194 -14.75 4.06 0.88
CA GLU A 194 -13.45 3.88 1.53
C GLU A 194 -13.00 2.41 1.45
N ASN A 195 -13.88 1.47 1.79
CA ASN A 195 -13.57 0.05 1.69
C ASN A 195 -13.28 -0.37 0.24
N LEU A 196 -14.03 0.14 -0.74
CA LEU A 196 -13.80 -0.11 -2.17
C LEU A 196 -12.43 0.41 -2.63
N SER A 197 -12.06 1.62 -2.21
CA SER A 197 -10.73 2.19 -2.49
C SER A 197 -9.61 1.33 -1.91
N ASN A 198 -9.79 0.80 -0.69
CA ASN A 198 -8.85 -0.10 -0.05
C ASN A 198 -8.74 -1.44 -0.80
N ALA A 199 -9.86 -2.05 -1.21
CA ALA A 199 -9.88 -3.28 -2.00
C ALA A 199 -9.15 -3.09 -3.34
N ASN A 200 -9.41 -1.98 -4.04
CA ASN A 200 -8.74 -1.63 -5.30
C ASN A 200 -7.23 -1.40 -5.12
N THR A 201 -6.82 -0.85 -3.98
CA THR A 201 -5.39 -0.68 -3.67
C THR A 201 -4.70 -2.02 -3.45
N LEU A 202 -5.33 -2.93 -2.71
CA LEU A 202 -4.81 -4.29 -2.48
C LEU A 202 -4.78 -5.13 -3.76
N TYR A 203 -5.82 -5.04 -4.60
CA TYR A 203 -5.84 -5.71 -5.91
C TYR A 203 -4.67 -5.26 -6.81
N LYS A 204 -4.40 -3.94 -6.89
CA LYS A 204 -3.23 -3.42 -7.62
C LYS A 204 -1.88 -3.90 -7.08
N LEU A 205 -1.81 -4.24 -5.78
CA LEU A 205 -0.62 -4.85 -5.19
C LEU A 205 -0.50 -6.32 -5.60
N LEU A 206 -1.61 -7.07 -5.57
CA LEU A 206 -1.66 -8.46 -6.04
C LEU A 206 -1.26 -8.60 -7.51
N GLU A 207 -1.75 -7.73 -8.39
CA GLU A 207 -1.36 -7.68 -9.80
C GLU A 207 0.16 -7.50 -10.00
N LYS A 208 0.82 -6.78 -9.08
CA LYS A 208 2.27 -6.61 -9.09
C LYS A 208 3.00 -7.79 -8.47
N GLU A 209 2.39 -8.45 -7.49
CA GLU A 209 2.99 -9.58 -6.76
C GLU A 209 3.16 -10.81 -7.65
N ILE A 210 2.19 -11.12 -8.50
CA ILE A 210 2.28 -12.27 -9.43
C ILE A 210 3.34 -12.08 -10.51
N LYS A 211 3.67 -10.82 -10.83
CA LYS A 211 4.79 -10.49 -11.72
C LYS A 211 6.16 -10.67 -11.05
N THR A 212 6.20 -10.95 -9.75
CA THR A 212 7.46 -11.19 -9.04
C THR A 212 7.95 -12.64 -9.26
N PRO A 213 9.26 -12.89 -9.19
CA PRO A 213 9.82 -14.25 -9.33
C PRO A 213 9.33 -15.26 -8.29
N PHE A 214 8.64 -14.79 -7.24
CA PHE A 214 8.31 -15.58 -6.06
C PHE A 214 6.87 -16.12 -6.06
N HIS A 215 6.00 -15.63 -6.95
CA HIS A 215 4.56 -15.96 -7.00
C HIS A 215 4.04 -16.21 -8.43
N HIS A 216 4.86 -16.84 -9.28
CA HIS A 216 4.57 -16.96 -10.71
C HIS A 216 3.37 -17.86 -11.06
N ASP A 217 2.87 -18.68 -10.12
CA ASP A 217 1.88 -19.75 -10.36
C ASP A 217 0.44 -19.43 -9.87
N HIS A 218 0.16 -18.24 -9.34
CA HIS A 218 -1.20 -17.87 -8.91
C HIS A 218 -1.95 -17.08 -9.98
N SER A 219 -3.13 -17.56 -10.39
CA SER A 219 -4.09 -16.81 -11.21
C SER A 219 -4.92 -15.83 -10.37
N LEU A 220 -5.15 -14.59 -10.85
CA LEU A 220 -6.02 -13.58 -10.20
C LEU A 220 -7.49 -13.66 -10.64
N ASP A 221 -7.95 -14.79 -11.15
CA ASP A 221 -9.28 -14.87 -11.75
C ASP A 221 -10.37 -14.57 -10.70
N LYS A 222 -10.21 -15.10 -9.49
CA LYS A 222 -11.11 -14.87 -8.35
C LYS A 222 -11.10 -13.40 -7.93
N GLU A 223 -9.93 -12.81 -7.73
CA GLU A 223 -9.76 -11.43 -7.27
C GLU A 223 -10.23 -10.41 -8.31
N THR A 224 -9.95 -10.67 -9.59
CA THR A 224 -10.42 -9.85 -10.71
C THR A 224 -11.95 -9.85 -10.77
N LYS A 225 -12.56 -11.03 -10.57
CA LYS A 225 -14.01 -11.17 -10.50
C LYS A 225 -14.59 -10.40 -9.32
N ILE A 226 -14.01 -10.53 -8.13
CA ILE A 226 -14.41 -9.78 -6.92
C ILE A 226 -14.39 -8.26 -7.16
N VAL A 227 -13.30 -7.72 -7.69
CA VAL A 227 -13.20 -6.27 -7.97
C VAL A 227 -14.26 -5.82 -8.98
N SER A 228 -14.46 -6.59 -10.05
CA SER A 228 -15.46 -6.24 -11.07
C SER A 228 -16.89 -6.20 -10.51
N LEU A 229 -17.23 -7.11 -9.58
CA LEU A 229 -18.52 -7.11 -8.89
C LEU A 229 -18.64 -5.91 -7.95
N LEU A 230 -17.61 -5.61 -7.18
CA LEU A 230 -17.58 -4.46 -6.26
C LEU A 230 -17.75 -3.12 -7.00
N GLU A 231 -17.05 -2.92 -8.11
CA GLU A 231 -17.17 -1.73 -8.95
C GLU A 231 -18.58 -1.63 -9.58
N SER A 232 -19.12 -2.77 -10.05
CA SER A 232 -20.47 -2.83 -10.61
C SER A 232 -21.54 -2.50 -9.56
N ILE A 233 -21.38 -2.98 -8.32
CA ILE A 233 -22.25 -2.64 -7.20
C ILE A 233 -22.14 -1.14 -6.89
N SER A 234 -20.92 -0.58 -6.85
CA SER A 234 -20.69 0.84 -6.56
C SER A 234 -21.46 1.76 -7.50
N VAL A 235 -21.33 1.54 -8.81
CA VAL A 235 -22.00 2.37 -9.82
C VAL A 235 -23.51 2.31 -9.63
N ARG A 236 -24.05 1.12 -9.38
CA ARG A 236 -25.49 0.93 -9.22
C ARG A 236 -26.01 1.55 -7.93
N LEU A 237 -25.29 1.41 -6.81
CA LEU A 237 -25.62 2.07 -5.53
C LEU A 237 -25.67 3.59 -5.68
N GLU A 238 -24.70 4.18 -6.37
CA GLU A 238 -24.67 5.61 -6.63
C GLU A 238 -25.86 6.07 -7.48
N VAL A 239 -26.23 5.29 -8.51
CA VAL A 239 -27.41 5.58 -9.33
C VAL A 239 -28.69 5.55 -8.49
N ILE A 240 -28.95 4.46 -7.76
CA ILE A 240 -30.20 4.33 -7.00
C ILE A 240 -30.28 5.31 -5.82
N ASN A 241 -29.16 5.73 -5.24
CA ASN A 241 -29.11 6.74 -4.17
C ASN A 241 -29.54 8.14 -4.66
N ASN A 242 -29.50 8.38 -5.98
CA ASN A 242 -29.90 9.63 -6.61
C ASN A 242 -31.25 9.54 -7.33
N MET A 243 -31.96 8.40 -7.22
CA MET A 243 -33.27 8.18 -7.81
C MET A 243 -34.39 8.40 -6.80
N ASN A 244 -35.54 8.87 -7.28
CA ASN A 244 -36.76 8.99 -6.49
C ASN A 244 -37.80 7.98 -7.00
N ALA A 245 -37.70 6.74 -6.53
CA ALA A 245 -38.64 5.67 -6.84
C ALA A 245 -39.61 5.43 -5.67
N ASN A 246 -40.88 5.23 -6.01
CA ASN A 246 -41.97 5.09 -5.05
C ASN A 246 -42.34 3.64 -4.81
N TYR A 247 -42.14 2.77 -5.80
CA TYR A 247 -42.61 1.39 -5.75
C TYR A 247 -41.53 0.39 -6.14
N LEU A 248 -41.49 -0.73 -5.41
CA LEU A 248 -40.77 -1.92 -5.82
C LEU A 248 -41.65 -2.80 -6.73
N SER A 249 -41.03 -3.61 -7.57
CA SER A 249 -41.70 -4.75 -8.18
C SER A 249 -42.02 -5.78 -7.11
N GLU A 250 -43.05 -6.60 -7.29
CA GLU A 250 -43.41 -7.65 -6.33
C GLU A 250 -42.24 -8.58 -6.04
N LYS A 251 -41.56 -9.05 -7.09
CA LYS A 251 -40.37 -9.90 -6.98
C LYS A 251 -39.29 -9.28 -6.08
N ILE A 252 -38.99 -7.99 -6.29
CA ILE A 252 -37.95 -7.31 -5.52
C ILE A 252 -38.42 -7.03 -4.10
N SER A 253 -39.70 -6.68 -3.89
CA SER A 253 -40.26 -6.49 -2.56
C SER A 253 -40.18 -7.78 -1.73
N GLU A 254 -40.50 -8.94 -2.33
CA GLU A 254 -40.35 -10.24 -1.67
C GLU A 254 -38.89 -10.55 -1.29
N ASP A 255 -37.95 -10.34 -2.21
CA ASP A 255 -36.52 -10.59 -1.97
C ASP A 255 -35.98 -9.66 -0.86
N VAL A 256 -36.29 -8.36 -0.94
CA VAL A 256 -35.94 -7.34 0.06
C VAL A 256 -36.52 -7.68 1.42
N ASN A 257 -37.78 -8.10 1.48
CA ASN A 257 -38.41 -8.51 2.73
C ASN A 257 -37.70 -9.73 3.32
N SER A 258 -37.41 -10.75 2.49
CA SER A 258 -36.70 -11.96 2.95
C SER A 258 -35.29 -11.68 3.49
N ARG A 259 -34.58 -10.73 2.90
CA ARG A 259 -33.19 -10.41 3.23
C ARG A 259 -33.04 -9.40 4.36
N TYR A 260 -33.91 -8.39 4.39
CA TYR A 260 -33.78 -7.23 5.27
C TYR A 260 -34.94 -7.05 6.26
N ASN A 261 -35.99 -7.86 6.18
CA ASN A 261 -37.25 -7.70 6.91
C ASN A 261 -37.85 -6.30 6.71
N LEU A 262 -37.89 -5.84 5.45
CA LEU A 262 -38.48 -4.58 5.03
C LEU A 262 -39.70 -4.85 4.14
N ASP A 263 -40.86 -4.36 4.57
CA ASP A 263 -42.13 -4.46 3.83
C ASP A 263 -42.39 -3.14 3.10
N GLU A 264 -41.77 -3.01 1.92
CA GLU A 264 -41.83 -1.80 1.09
C GLU A 264 -42.96 -1.90 0.05
N PRO A 265 -43.64 -0.78 -0.26
CA PRO A 265 -44.78 -0.78 -1.15
C PRO A 265 -44.40 -1.28 -2.55
N SER A 266 -45.19 -2.24 -3.05
CA SER A 266 -45.02 -2.83 -4.38
C SER A 266 -46.15 -2.45 -5.34
N SER A 267 -45.87 -2.48 -6.65
CA SER A 267 -46.86 -2.23 -7.70
C SER A 267 -46.57 -3.06 -8.96
N HIS A 268 -47.62 -3.55 -9.61
CA HIS A 268 -47.54 -4.14 -10.96
C HIS A 268 -47.33 -3.09 -12.06
N ASN A 269 -47.84 -1.87 -11.87
CA ASN A 269 -47.73 -0.78 -12.83
C ASN A 269 -46.61 0.16 -12.38
N LEU A 270 -45.38 -0.18 -12.73
CA LEU A 270 -44.19 0.62 -12.44
C LEU A 270 -44.08 1.78 -13.43
N THR A 271 -43.66 2.95 -12.93
CA THR A 271 -43.23 4.05 -13.81
C THR A 271 -41.89 3.71 -14.47
N GLU A 272 -41.45 4.53 -15.43
CA GLU A 272 -40.11 4.38 -16.03
C GLU A 272 -39.01 4.47 -14.97
N VAL A 273 -39.12 5.42 -14.03
CA VAL A 273 -38.16 5.61 -12.93
C VAL A 273 -38.17 4.41 -12.00
N ASP A 274 -39.35 3.93 -11.60
CA ASP A 274 -39.47 2.73 -10.76
C ASP A 274 -38.89 1.51 -11.47
N SER A 275 -39.12 1.35 -12.77
CA SER A 275 -38.60 0.22 -13.55
C SER A 275 -37.07 0.20 -13.56
N VAL A 276 -36.43 1.34 -13.79
CA VAL A 276 -34.97 1.46 -13.78
C VAL A 276 -34.40 1.23 -12.38
N TYR A 277 -35.03 1.81 -11.34
CA TYR A 277 -34.63 1.61 -9.95
C TYR A 277 -34.66 0.13 -9.55
N ASN A 278 -35.75 -0.57 -9.89
CA ASN A 278 -35.91 -2.00 -9.66
C ASN A 278 -34.85 -2.82 -10.40
N TYR A 279 -34.58 -2.52 -11.67
CA TYR A 279 -33.51 -3.18 -12.43
C TYR A 279 -32.13 -3.05 -11.74
N HIS A 280 -31.82 -1.87 -11.19
CA HIS A 280 -30.57 -1.71 -10.47
C HIS A 280 -30.53 -2.53 -9.18
N ILE A 281 -31.62 -2.55 -8.38
CA ILE A 281 -31.69 -3.34 -7.15
C ILE A 281 -31.52 -4.84 -7.44
N GLU A 282 -32.23 -5.38 -8.42
CA GLU A 282 -32.14 -6.81 -8.77
C GLU A 282 -30.69 -7.22 -9.08
N TYR A 283 -29.98 -6.42 -9.85
CA TYR A 283 -28.59 -6.70 -10.21
C TYR A 283 -27.63 -6.49 -9.03
N ILE A 284 -27.88 -5.51 -8.16
CA ILE A 284 -27.10 -5.33 -6.93
C ILE A 284 -27.23 -6.60 -6.09
N LEU A 285 -28.44 -7.08 -5.82
CA LEU A 285 -28.69 -8.29 -5.02
C LEU A 285 -27.98 -9.50 -5.63
N ARG A 286 -28.14 -9.71 -6.94
CA ARG A 286 -27.48 -10.82 -7.65
C ARG A 286 -25.95 -10.75 -7.57
N TYR A 287 -25.35 -9.57 -7.76
CA TYR A 287 -23.90 -9.40 -7.65
C TYR A 287 -23.40 -9.56 -6.22
N MET A 288 -24.22 -9.20 -5.24
CA MET A 288 -23.89 -9.40 -3.84
C MET A 288 -23.92 -10.87 -3.44
N ASP A 289 -24.82 -11.68 -4.01
CA ASP A 289 -24.83 -13.13 -3.81
C ASP A 289 -23.58 -13.79 -4.37
N GLU A 290 -23.25 -13.46 -5.62
CA GLU A 290 -22.03 -13.96 -6.26
C GLU A 290 -20.77 -13.50 -5.52
N LEU A 291 -20.73 -12.25 -5.06
CA LEU A 291 -19.63 -11.72 -4.25
C LEU A 291 -19.51 -12.46 -2.91
N LYS A 292 -20.62 -12.80 -2.28
CA LYS A 292 -20.63 -13.52 -1.00
C LYS A 292 -20.01 -14.90 -1.16
N GLU A 293 -20.37 -15.65 -2.19
CA GLU A 293 -19.78 -16.95 -2.49
C GLU A 293 -18.26 -16.86 -2.65
N LEU A 294 -17.78 -15.88 -3.42
CA LEU A 294 -16.35 -15.69 -3.65
C LEU A 294 -15.58 -15.27 -2.40
N VAL A 295 -16.18 -14.53 -1.48
CA VAL A 295 -15.47 -13.98 -0.30
C VAL A 295 -15.59 -14.90 0.93
N GLU A 296 -16.50 -15.88 0.90
CA GLU A 296 -16.69 -16.86 1.98
C GLU A 296 -16.09 -18.25 1.69
N GLU A 297 -15.70 -18.53 0.44
CA GLU A 297 -14.80 -19.64 0.05
C GLU A 297 -13.35 -19.41 0.48
#